data_AF-A0A9X8UJ26-F1
#
_entry.id   AF-A0A9X8UJ26-F1
#
_cell.length_a   1.000
_cell.length_b   1.000
_cell.length_c   1.000
_cell.angle_alpha   90.00
_cell.angle_beta   90.00
_cell.angle_gamma   90.00
#
_symmetry.space_group_name_H-M   'P 1'
#
loop_
_entity.id
_entity.type
_entity.pdbx_description
1 polymer ?
#
loop_
_entity_poly.entity_id
_entity_poly.type
_entity_poly.pdbx_seq_one_letter_code
_entity_poly.pdbx_strand_id
1 'polypeptide(L)' 'MYTKRELTPFGVAVKKALIDRRMTQQELARRIGTSRQYLDLILFGQRAGTQYVTRIIKALDLRIEDNEKTA' A
#
# COMPACT_ATOMS: atom_id res chain seq x y z
N MET A 1 -14.06 20.81 -3.90
CA MET A 1 -14.28 19.42 -4.35
C MET A 1 -13.33 18.49 -3.61
N TYR A 2 -13.81 17.73 -2.62
CA TYR A 2 -13.02 16.64 -2.05
C TYR A 2 -13.30 15.38 -2.87
N THR A 3 -12.51 15.15 -3.91
CA THR A 3 -12.56 13.90 -4.68
C THR A 3 -12.31 12.77 -3.67
N LYS A 4 -13.31 11.89 -3.48
CA LYS A 4 -13.15 10.69 -2.65
C LYS A 4 -11.91 9.96 -3.15
N ARG A 5 -10.82 10.03 -2.38
CA ARG A 5 -9.62 9.27 -2.67
C ARG A 5 -9.98 7.81 -2.39
N GLU A 6 -10.39 7.09 -3.41
CA GLU A 6 -10.67 5.67 -3.30
C GLU A 6 -9.34 4.92 -3.28
N LEU A 7 -9.16 4.07 -2.27
CA LEU A 7 -7.98 3.23 -2.18
C LEU A 7 -7.98 2.25 -3.36
N THR A 8 -6.83 2.10 -3.99
CA THR A 8 -6.63 1.02 -4.96
C THR A 8 -6.78 -0.33 -4.27
N PRO A 9 -7.05 -1.44 -5.00
CA PRO A 9 -7.04 -2.78 -4.42
C PRO A 9 -5.75 -3.08 -3.63
N PHE A 10 -4.61 -2.61 -4.13
CA PHE A 10 -3.34 -2.65 -3.42
C PHE A 10 -3.38 -1.83 -2.11
N GLY A 11 -3.91 -0.61 -2.16
CA GLY A 11 -4.10 0.24 -0.99
C GLY A 11 -4.94 -0.41 0.11
N VAL A 12 -5.98 -1.13 -0.27
CA VAL A 12 -6.84 -1.90 0.65
C VAL A 12 -6.06 -3.06 1.26
N ALA A 13 -5.34 -3.85 0.45
CA ALA A 13 -4.52 -4.97 0.93
C ALA A 13 -3.44 -4.52 1.93
N VAL A 14 -2.75 -3.42 1.63
CA VAL A 14 -1.77 -2.82 2.53
C VAL A 14 -2.40 -2.39 3.85
N LYS A 15 -3.56 -1.73 3.83
CA LYS A 15 -4.26 -1.35 5.07
C LYS A 15 -4.68 -2.55 5.90
N LYS A 16 -5.17 -3.62 5.29
CA LYS A 16 -5.50 -4.87 6.01
C LYS A 16 -4.26 -5.46 6.69
N ALA A 17 -3.16 -5.62 5.96
CA ALA A 17 -1.92 -6.15 6.54
C ALA A 17 -1.31 -5.25 7.64
N LEU A 18 -1.48 -3.93 7.55
CA LEU A 18 -1.11 -3.01 8.62
C LEU A 18 -1.92 -3.26 9.89
N ILE A 19 -3.24 -3.47 9.76
CA ILE A 19 -4.12 -3.79 10.89
C ILE A 19 -3.73 -5.14 11.51
N ASP A 20 -3.53 -6.17 10.68
CA ASP A 20 -3.17 -7.52 11.13
C ASP A 20 -1.84 -7.52 11.91
N ARG A 21 -0.90 -6.66 11.51
CA ARG A 21 0.41 -6.50 12.16
C ARG A 21 0.43 -5.44 13.26
N ARG A 22 -0.71 -4.82 13.61
CA ARG A 22 -0.80 -3.66 14.51
C ARG A 22 0.25 -2.58 14.21
N MET A 23 0.48 -2.32 12.92
CA MET A 23 1.49 -1.39 12.43
C MET A 23 0.81 -0.17 11.81
N THR A 24 1.37 1.01 12.06
CA THR A 24 0.89 2.25 11.44
C THR A 24 1.50 2.47 10.06
N GLN A 25 0.82 3.23 9.20
CA GLN A 25 1.38 3.66 7.90
C GLN A 25 2.71 4.42 8.07
N GLN A 26 2.88 5.16 9.18
CA GLN A 26 4.10 5.91 9.47
C GLN A 26 5.27 4.96 9.82
N GLU A 27 5.01 3.89 10.56
CA GLU A 27 6.02 2.85 10.84
C GLU A 27 6.43 2.11 9.58
N LEU A 28 5.46 1.72 8.74
CA LEU A 28 5.77 1.12 7.45
C LEU A 28 6.60 2.05 6.58
N ALA A 29 6.23 3.33 6.51
CA ALA A 29 6.97 4.33 5.76
C ALA A 29 8.42 4.46 6.24
N ARG A 30 8.63 4.53 7.56
CA ARG A 30 9.97 4.51 8.16
C ARG A 30 10.74 3.24 7.81
N ARG A 31 10.09 2.07 7.88
CA ARG A 31 10.71 0.76 7.61
C ARG A 31 11.18 0.61 6.17
N ILE A 32 10.47 1.17 5.20
CA ILE A 32 10.84 1.13 3.78
C ILE A 32 11.64 2.36 3.30
N GLY A 33 11.95 3.28 4.23
CA GLY A 33 12.71 4.51 3.96
C GLY A 33 11.94 5.50 3.06
N THR A 34 10.65 5.70 3.31
CA THR A 34 9.81 6.66 2.58
C THR A 34 8.99 7.54 3.53
N SER A 35 8.27 8.52 2.99
CA SER A 35 7.35 9.37 3.76
C SER A 35 5.92 8.83 3.72
N ARG A 36 5.15 9.10 4.78
CA ARG A 36 3.72 8.73 4.84
C ARG A 36 2.93 9.31 3.66
N GLN A 37 3.22 10.55 3.28
CA GLN A 37 2.57 11.22 2.14
C GLN A 37 2.87 10.48 0.84
N TYR A 38 4.11 10.05 0.65
CA TYR A 38 4.50 9.27 -0.53
C TYR A 38 3.82 7.89 -0.54
N LEU A 39 3.68 7.27 0.63
CA LEU A 39 2.90 6.04 0.79
C LEU A 39 1.46 6.24 0.35
N ASP A 40 0.78 7.28 0.84
CA ASP A 40 -0.60 7.59 0.46
C ASP A 40 -0.74 7.80 -1.07
N LEU A 41 0.19 8.50 -1.71
CA LEU A 41 0.18 8.68 -3.18
C LEU A 41 0.21 7.34 -3.93
N ILE A 42 0.96 6.34 -3.42
CA ILE A 42 1.01 4.99 -3.99
C ILE A 42 -0.31 4.25 -3.74
N LEU A 43 -0.83 4.29 -2.50
CA LEU A 43 -2.07 3.58 -2.13
C LEU A 43 -3.29 4.09 -2.90
N PHE A 44 -3.30 5.38 -3.26
CA PHE A 44 -4.34 6.01 -4.08
C PHE A 44 -4.05 5.96 -5.60
N GLY A 45 -3.01 5.24 -6.04
CA GLY A 45 -2.70 5.06 -7.46
C GLY A 45 -2.20 6.32 -8.18
N GLN A 46 -1.83 7.38 -7.44
CA GLN A 46 -1.35 8.65 -8.01
C GLN A 46 0.13 8.57 -8.44
N ARG A 47 0.84 7.51 -8.05
CA ARG A 47 2.22 7.23 -8.44
C ARG A 47 2.37 5.75 -8.75
N ALA A 48 2.93 5.43 -9.91
CA ALA A 48 3.52 4.12 -10.20
C ALA A 48 4.83 3.98 -9.41
N GLY A 49 4.74 3.89 -8.09
CA GLY A 49 5.89 3.69 -7.21
C GLY A 49 6.39 2.26 -7.25
N THR A 50 6.70 1.71 -8.42
CA THR A 50 7.03 0.28 -8.64
C THR A 50 8.08 -0.23 -7.66
N GLN A 51 9.17 0.51 -7.45
CA GLN A 51 10.20 0.16 -6.46
C GLN A 51 9.68 0.13 -5.00
N TYR A 52 8.75 1.02 -4.66
CA TYR A 52 8.17 1.12 -3.32
C TYR A 52 7.08 0.09 -3.10
N VAL A 53 6.28 -0.22 -4.12
CA VAL A 53 5.31 -1.32 -4.12
C VAL A 53 6.04 -2.62 -3.80
N THR A 54 7.14 -2.93 -4.50
CA THR A 54 7.96 -4.12 -4.19
C THR A 54 8.52 -4.09 -2.76
N ARG A 55 8.96 -2.93 -2.26
CA ARG A 55 9.42 -2.78 -0.87
C ARG A 55 8.31 -2.99 0.15
N ILE A 56 7.11 -2.47 -0.10
CA ILE A 56 5.93 -2.64 0.78
C ILE A 56 5.53 -4.10 0.82
N ILE A 57 5.48 -4.75 -0.35
CA ILE A 57 5.19 -6.18 -0.48
C ILE A 57 6.17 -7.00 0.35
N LYS A 58 7.48 -6.76 0.20
CA LYS A 58 8.52 -7.43 1.00
C LYS A 58 8.42 -7.12 2.50
N ALA A 59 8.14 -5.87 2.87
CA ALA A 59 8.08 -5.44 4.27
C ALA A 59 6.86 -6.00 5.01
N LEU A 60 5.73 -6.15 4.31
CA LEU A 60 4.48 -6.69 4.84
C LEU A 60 4.29 -8.18 4.54
N ASP A 61 5.24 -8.80 3.84
CA ASP A 61 5.16 -10.17 3.31
C ASP A 61 3.81 -10.43 2.62
N LEU A 62 3.35 -9.44 1.85
CA LEU A 62 2.10 -9.54 1.11
C LEU A 62 2.32 -10.53 -0.02
N ARG A 63 1.57 -11.64 -0.02
CA ARG A 63 1.37 -12.38 -1.27
C ARG A 63 0.47 -11.52 -2.13
N ILE A 64 1.01 -10.92 -3.19
CA ILE A 64 0.17 -10.46 -4.29
C ILE A 64 -0.40 -11.73 -4.89
N GLU A 65 -1.51 -12.20 -4.36
CA GLU A 65 -2.36 -13.09 -5.12
C GLU A 65 -2.93 -12.20 -6.22
N ASP A 66 -2.37 -12.35 -7.43
CA ASP A 66 -2.99 -11.90 -8.67
C ASP A 66 -4.39 -12.50 -8.73
N ASN A 67 -5.35 -11.86 -8.06
CA ASN A 67 -6.76 -12.09 -8.31
C ASN A 67 -7.15 -11.31 -9.56
N GLU A 68 -6.50 -11.64 -10.67
CA GLU A 68 -7.20 -11.75 -11.95
C GLU A 68 -8.00 -13.06 -11.89
N LYS A 69 -9.06 -13.07 -11.09
CA LYS A 69 -10.18 -13.97 -11.33
C LYS A 69 -11.34 -13.12 -11.83
N THR A 70 -11.19 -12.71 -13.08
CA THR A 70 -12.33 -12.65 -13.98
C THR A 70 -12.81 -14.10 -14.15
N ALA A 71 -13.93 -14.42 -13.52
CA ALA A 71 -14.75 -15.58 -13.82
C ALA A 71 -16.21 -15.13 -13.78
#